data_AF-A0A167GZT6-F1
#
_entry.id   AF-A0A167GZT6-F1
#
_cell.length_a   1.000
_cell.length_b   1.000
_cell.length_c   1.000
_cell.angle_alpha   90.00
_cell.angle_beta   90.00
_cell.angle_gamma   90.00
#
_symmetry.space_group_name_H-M   'P 1'
#
loop_
_entity.id
_entity.type
_entity.pdbx_description
1 polymer ?
#
loop_
_entity_poly.entity_id
_entity_poly.type
_entity_poly.pdbx_seq_one_letter_code
_entity_poly.pdbx_strand_id
1 'polypeptide(L)'
;MALNDPLLSIQCIKELRVHHTYTAVPGAVCDENDQPVDLKKGFVGMRTYIVPQYTSVVAEGCPGWTLSTANKPRQDQDYLISIADRKYVYLDGASPTAYKTRVFDVHLIRGKTALRQLIDTKQISGYTENINRIRAGVDSLFLVWRSIVCVELETPPLYTGGEDDVE
;
A
#
# COMPACT_ATOMS: atom_id res chain seq x y z
N MET A 1 12.83 8.77 35.63
CA MET A 1 12.55 7.45 35.03
C MET A 1 11.44 7.68 34.01
N ALA A 2 11.80 7.86 32.74
CA ALA A 2 10.82 8.02 31.68
C ALA A 2 10.26 6.64 31.33
N LEU A 3 8.94 6.49 31.34
CA LEU A 3 8.25 5.35 30.75
C LEU A 3 8.58 5.38 29.25
N ASN A 4 9.51 4.53 28.82
CA ASN A 4 9.68 4.21 27.41
C ASN A 4 8.42 3.46 26.98
N ASP A 5 7.49 4.19 26.38
CA ASP A 5 6.33 3.63 25.71
C ASP A 5 6.83 2.83 24.50
N PRO A 6 6.66 1.49 24.44
CA PRO A 6 7.20 0.66 23.37
C PRO A 6 6.48 0.86 22.02
N LEU A 7 5.49 1.75 21.93
CA LEU A 7 4.97 2.31 20.68
C LEU A 7 5.92 3.36 20.10
N LEU A 8 7.21 3.01 20.00
CA LEU A 8 8.14 3.63 19.05
C LEU A 8 7.39 3.80 17.72
N SER A 9 7.19 5.08 17.37
CA SER A 9 6.31 5.57 16.31
C SER A 9 6.22 4.64 15.08
N ILE A 10 5.23 3.75 15.05
CA ILE A 10 4.99 2.95 13.85
C ILE A 10 4.60 3.93 12.74
N GLN A 11 5.50 4.10 11.78
CA GLN A 11 5.19 4.86 10.58
C GLN A 11 4.28 4.02 9.69
N CYS A 12 3.16 4.61 9.29
CA CYS A 12 2.25 4.00 8.33
C CYS A 12 2.54 4.56 6.94
N ILE A 13 2.19 3.83 5.91
CA ILE A 13 2.27 4.31 4.53
C ILE A 13 1.01 5.13 4.25
N LYS A 14 1.18 6.43 4.03
CA LYS A 14 0.10 7.37 3.67
C LYS A 14 -0.39 7.12 2.24
N GLU A 15 0.55 7.00 1.32
CA GLU A 15 0.28 6.78 -0.09
C GLU A 15 1.44 6.08 -0.79
N LEU A 16 1.18 5.55 -1.97
CA LEU A 16 2.19 5.01 -2.87
C LEU A 16 2.27 5.93 -4.09
N ARG A 17 3.45 6.51 -4.33
CA ARG A 17 3.69 7.37 -5.50
C ARG A 17 4.33 6.57 -6.62
N VAL A 18 3.88 6.82 -7.84
CA VAL A 18 4.45 6.23 -9.04
C VAL A 18 5.51 7.18 -9.59
N HIS A 19 6.68 6.64 -9.92
CA HIS A 19 7.78 7.40 -10.50
C HIS A 19 8.18 6.81 -11.85
N HIS A 20 8.10 7.63 -12.90
CA HIS A 20 8.65 7.33 -14.22
C HIS A 20 10.02 7.96 -14.39
N THR A 21 11.06 7.16 -14.57
CA THR A 21 12.44 7.66 -14.59
C THR A 21 13.37 6.75 -15.40
N TYR A 22 14.56 7.25 -15.74
CA TYR A 22 15.60 6.46 -16.42
C TYR A 22 16.55 5.75 -15.45
N THR A 23 16.53 6.11 -14.17
CA THR A 23 17.42 5.55 -13.13
C THR A 23 16.62 4.84 -12.04
N ALA A 24 17.27 4.01 -11.23
CA ALA A 24 16.62 3.45 -10.04
C ALA A 24 16.25 4.57 -9.05
N VAL A 25 15.17 4.38 -8.29
CA VAL A 25 14.70 5.32 -7.27
C VAL A 25 14.97 4.74 -5.88
N PRO A 26 15.75 5.43 -5.02
CA PRO A 26 15.93 5.02 -3.64
C PRO A 26 14.59 4.93 -2.89
N GLY A 27 14.45 3.90 -2.06
CA GLY A 27 13.22 3.66 -1.29
C GLY A 27 12.05 3.15 -2.11
N ALA A 28 12.23 2.79 -3.39
CA ALA A 28 11.18 2.12 -4.14
C ALA A 28 10.85 0.74 -3.56
N VAL A 29 9.61 0.28 -3.78
CA VAL A 29 9.13 -1.03 -3.33
C VAL A 29 9.98 -2.13 -3.95
N CYS A 30 10.44 -3.02 -3.08
CA CYS A 30 11.33 -4.13 -3.43
C CYS A 30 10.57 -5.44 -3.67
N ASP A 31 11.27 -6.38 -4.30
CA ASP A 31 10.87 -7.79 -4.33
C ASP A 31 11.38 -8.57 -3.12
N GLU A 32 11.14 -9.89 -3.11
CA GLU A 32 11.57 -10.80 -2.05
C GLU A 32 13.09 -10.87 -1.82
N ASN A 33 13.91 -10.27 -2.70
CA ASN A 33 15.37 -10.21 -2.57
C ASN A 33 15.86 -8.79 -2.21
N ASP A 34 14.98 -7.95 -1.68
CA ASP A 34 15.24 -6.55 -1.32
C ASP A 34 15.73 -5.70 -2.51
N GLN A 35 15.38 -6.08 -3.75
CA GLN A 35 15.75 -5.33 -4.95
C GLN A 35 14.62 -4.42 -5.43
N PRO A 36 14.87 -3.12 -5.69
CA PRO A 36 13.88 -2.22 -6.27
C PRO A 36 13.30 -2.74 -7.59
N VAL A 37 11.98 -2.81 -7.68
CA VAL A 37 11.31 -3.42 -8.84
C VAL A 37 10.94 -2.38 -9.88
N ASP A 38 11.56 -2.47 -11.06
CA ASP A 38 11.06 -1.81 -12.26
C ASP A 38 9.85 -2.58 -12.82
N LEU A 39 8.66 -1.98 -12.74
CA LEU A 39 7.41 -2.57 -13.24
C LEU A 39 7.42 -2.73 -14.77
N LYS A 40 8.25 -1.97 -15.47
CA LYS A 40 8.42 -2.04 -16.93
C LYS A 40 9.62 -2.86 -17.36
N LYS A 41 10.23 -3.64 -16.46
CA LYS A 41 11.35 -4.53 -16.79
C LYS A 41 11.05 -5.35 -18.06
N GLY A 42 12.00 -5.31 -19.00
CA GLY A 42 11.89 -5.94 -20.32
C GLY A 42 11.37 -5.03 -21.44
N PHE A 43 10.98 -3.79 -21.15
CA PHE A 43 10.65 -2.79 -22.18
C PHE A 43 11.69 -1.69 -22.26
N VAL A 44 11.83 -1.11 -23.46
CA VAL A 44 12.69 0.04 -23.72
C VAL A 44 12.03 1.32 -23.21
N GLY A 45 12.84 2.25 -22.69
CA GLY A 45 12.42 3.59 -22.28
C GLY A 45 12.47 3.80 -20.77
N MET A 46 11.60 4.68 -20.26
CA MET A 46 11.50 4.95 -18.83
C MET A 46 11.05 3.72 -18.06
N ARG A 47 11.71 3.51 -16.91
CA ARG A 47 11.37 2.57 -15.85
C ARG A 47 10.22 3.13 -15.02
N THR A 48 9.46 2.25 -14.39
CA THR A 48 8.40 2.65 -13.47
C THR A 48 8.62 2.02 -12.11
N TYR A 49 8.67 2.84 -11.06
CA TYR A 49 8.82 2.42 -9.68
C TYR A 49 7.64 2.90 -8.84
N ILE A 50 7.31 2.14 -7.79
CA ILE A 50 6.38 2.56 -6.74
C ILE A 50 7.23 2.97 -5.54
N VAL A 51 6.95 4.12 -4.93
CA VAL A 51 7.67 4.63 -3.75
C VAL A 51 6.66 4.91 -2.63
N PRO A 52 6.77 4.24 -1.47
CA PRO A 52 5.94 4.53 -0.31
C PRO A 52 6.26 5.92 0.26
N GLN A 53 5.21 6.65 0.63
CA GLN A 53 5.31 7.87 1.42
C GLN A 53 4.80 7.57 2.82
N TYR A 54 5.70 7.68 3.80
CA TYR A 54 5.40 7.36 5.19
C TYR A 54 4.82 8.57 5.94
N THR A 55 4.00 8.29 6.93
CA THR A 55 3.45 9.26 7.89
C THR A 55 3.55 8.71 9.30
N SER A 56 3.81 9.59 10.27
CA SER A 56 3.69 9.28 11.70
C SER A 56 2.26 9.41 12.22
N VAL A 57 1.36 10.03 11.44
CA VAL A 57 -0.06 10.17 11.81
C VAL A 57 -0.81 8.94 11.34
N VAL A 58 -0.98 7.96 12.24
CA VAL A 58 -1.61 6.66 11.95
C VAL A 58 -2.97 6.80 11.26
N ALA A 59 -3.77 7.79 11.65
CA ALA A 59 -5.08 8.05 11.04
C ALA A 59 -5.02 8.33 9.53
N GLU A 60 -3.93 8.91 9.03
CA GLU A 60 -3.69 9.21 7.61
C GLU A 60 -3.16 8.03 6.80
N GLY A 61 -2.78 6.92 7.44
CA GLY A 61 -2.25 5.77 6.74
C GLY A 61 -3.31 5.14 5.81
N CYS A 62 -2.84 4.62 4.68
CA CYS A 62 -3.66 3.92 3.72
C CYS A 62 -3.99 2.51 4.26
N PRO A 63 -5.24 2.03 4.14
CA PRO A 63 -5.61 0.68 4.53
C PRO A 63 -5.24 -0.40 3.50
N GLY A 64 -4.95 -0.01 2.26
CA GLY A 64 -4.58 -0.90 1.17
C GLY A 64 -4.85 -0.30 -0.21
N TRP A 65 -4.60 -1.07 -1.27
CA TRP A 65 -4.74 -0.58 -2.64
C TRP A 65 -5.48 -1.59 -3.53
N THR A 66 -6.09 -1.08 -4.60
CA THR A 66 -6.68 -1.88 -5.67
C THR A 66 -6.18 -1.42 -7.03
N LEU A 67 -6.47 -2.19 -8.09
CA LEU A 67 -6.05 -1.86 -9.45
C LEU A 67 -7.26 -1.52 -10.33
N SER A 68 -7.18 -0.38 -11.02
CA SER A 68 -8.11 -0.05 -12.09
C SER A 68 -7.42 0.02 -13.44
N THR A 69 -8.22 0.02 -14.50
CA THR A 69 -7.74 0.17 -15.88
C THR A 69 -8.51 1.25 -16.60
N ALA A 70 -7.84 1.97 -17.48
CA ALA A 70 -8.48 2.90 -18.40
C ALA A 70 -7.94 2.73 -19.83
N ASN A 71 -8.75 3.13 -20.80
CA ASN A 71 -8.40 3.12 -22.23
C ASN A 71 -7.77 4.46 -22.70
N LYS A 72 -7.54 5.39 -21.78
CA LYS A 72 -6.88 6.68 -21.97
C LYS A 72 -6.08 7.03 -20.72
N PRO A 73 -4.99 7.81 -20.83
CA PRO A 73 -4.26 8.29 -19.67
C PRO A 73 -5.17 9.20 -18.83
N ARG A 74 -5.15 9.03 -17.51
CA ARG A 74 -5.77 9.95 -16.54
C ARG A 74 -4.88 11.19 -16.42
N GLN A 75 -5.47 12.36 -16.21
CA GLN A 75 -4.72 13.62 -16.09
C GLN A 75 -4.18 13.85 -14.67
N ASP A 76 -4.81 13.22 -13.69
CA ASP A 76 -4.63 13.43 -12.25
C ASP A 76 -3.86 12.28 -11.58
N GLN A 77 -3.42 11.27 -12.34
CA GLN A 77 -2.82 10.07 -11.78
C GLN A 77 -1.84 9.42 -12.76
N ASP A 78 -0.68 9.01 -12.25
CA ASP A 78 0.31 8.24 -12.98
C ASP A 78 -0.09 6.75 -13.07
N TYR A 79 0.17 6.13 -14.22
CA TYR A 79 -0.11 4.72 -14.44
C TYR A 79 1.09 3.84 -14.06
N LEU A 80 0.82 2.63 -13.55
CA LEU A 80 1.87 1.64 -13.27
C LEU A 80 2.48 1.09 -14.58
N ILE A 81 1.60 0.65 -15.48
CA ILE A 81 1.96 -0.02 -16.73
C ILE A 81 1.03 0.48 -17.84
N SER A 82 1.60 0.68 -19.02
CA SER A 82 0.86 0.88 -20.25
C SER A 82 1.37 -0.05 -21.35
N ILE A 83 0.49 -0.40 -22.29
CA ILE A 83 0.84 -1.10 -23.54
C ILE A 83 0.40 -0.26 -24.74
N ALA A 84 0.92 -0.56 -25.93
CA ALA A 84 0.66 0.18 -27.17
C ALA A 84 -0.85 0.36 -27.47
N ASP A 85 -1.71 -0.57 -27.03
CA ASP A 85 -3.16 -0.57 -27.26
C ASP A 85 -3.94 0.41 -26.36
N ARG A 86 -3.30 1.48 -25.87
CA ARG A 86 -3.91 2.51 -25.02
C ARG A 86 -4.56 1.98 -23.74
N LYS A 87 -4.11 0.83 -23.22
CA LYS A 87 -4.53 0.33 -21.91
C LYS A 87 -3.53 0.74 -20.85
N TYR A 88 -4.04 1.31 -19.77
CA TYR A 88 -3.27 1.83 -18.64
C TYR A 88 -3.76 1.17 -17.36
N VAL A 89 -2.85 0.68 -16.52
CA VAL A 89 -3.14 0.15 -15.18
C VAL A 89 -2.79 1.21 -14.15
N TYR A 90 -3.70 1.48 -13.22
CA TYR A 90 -3.50 2.43 -12.13
C TYR A 90 -3.58 1.74 -10.78
N LEU A 91 -2.95 2.35 -9.78
CA LEU A 91 -3.02 1.94 -8.39
C LEU A 91 -3.90 2.92 -7.63
N ASP A 92 -5.02 2.45 -7.11
CA ASP A 92 -5.98 3.28 -6.39
C ASP A 92 -5.92 2.94 -4.90
N GLY A 93 -5.64 3.94 -4.07
CA GLY A 93 -5.66 3.80 -2.62
C GLY A 93 -7.09 3.65 -2.10
N ALA A 94 -7.30 2.71 -1.18
CA ALA A 94 -8.59 2.59 -0.50
C ALA A 94 -8.79 3.76 0.48
N SER A 95 -10.04 4.20 0.63
CA SER A 95 -10.37 5.32 1.53
C SER A 95 -10.08 4.96 3.00
N PRO A 96 -9.32 5.77 3.76
CA PRO A 96 -8.98 5.49 5.16
C PRO A 96 -10.17 5.41 6.11
N THR A 97 -11.30 6.03 5.75
CA THR A 97 -12.47 6.22 6.62
C THR A 97 -13.30 4.95 6.87
N ALA A 98 -13.11 3.90 6.07
CA ALA A 98 -13.90 2.67 6.18
C ALA A 98 -13.16 1.51 6.90
N TYR A 99 -11.88 1.66 7.20
CA TYR A 99 -11.03 0.54 7.61
C TYR A 99 -10.33 0.81 8.94
N LYS A 100 -10.37 -0.18 9.83
CA LYS A 100 -9.63 -0.20 11.10
C LYS A 100 -8.19 -0.69 10.94
N THR A 101 -7.62 -0.65 9.73
CA THR A 101 -6.26 -1.13 9.47
C THR A 101 -5.41 -0.07 8.81
N ARG A 102 -4.10 -0.09 9.08
CA ARG A 102 -3.13 0.83 8.47
C ARG A 102 -1.91 0.06 8.00
N VAL A 103 -1.59 0.23 6.73
CA VAL A 103 -0.43 -0.41 6.13
C VAL A 103 0.84 0.24 6.68
N PHE A 104 1.82 -0.58 7.06
CA PHE A 104 3.15 -0.12 7.47
C PHE A 104 4.27 -0.67 6.58
N ASP A 105 3.98 -1.69 5.76
CA ASP A 105 4.97 -2.38 4.94
C ASP A 105 4.37 -2.92 3.64
N VAL A 106 5.13 -2.84 2.55
CA VAL A 106 4.72 -3.21 1.18
C VAL A 106 5.85 -3.90 0.44
N HIS A 107 5.52 -4.92 -0.33
CA HIS A 107 6.46 -5.69 -1.18
C HIS A 107 5.81 -6.06 -2.51
N LEU A 108 6.65 -6.35 -3.51
CA LEU A 108 6.20 -6.88 -4.80
C LEU A 108 6.58 -8.35 -4.93
N ILE A 109 5.61 -9.21 -5.22
CA ILE A 109 5.82 -10.66 -5.28
C ILE A 109 5.54 -11.17 -6.69
N ARG A 110 6.43 -12.03 -7.19
CA ARG A 110 6.31 -12.66 -8.50
C ARG A 110 5.68 -14.05 -8.40
N GLY A 111 4.73 -14.31 -9.29
CA GLY A 111 4.09 -15.61 -9.44
C GLY A 111 2.98 -15.90 -8.42
N LYS A 112 1.99 -16.68 -8.85
CA LYS A 112 0.82 -17.02 -8.04
C LYS A 112 1.16 -17.95 -6.87
N THR A 113 2.16 -18.83 -7.04
CA THR A 113 2.58 -19.78 -6.01
C THR A 113 3.17 -19.07 -4.80
N ALA A 114 4.07 -18.11 -5.01
CA ALA A 114 4.66 -17.33 -3.93
C ALA A 114 3.59 -16.50 -3.19
N LEU A 115 2.69 -15.83 -3.93
CA LEU A 115 1.55 -15.13 -3.33
C LEU A 115 0.71 -16.06 -2.45
N ARG A 116 0.37 -17.26 -2.96
CA ARG A 116 -0.44 -18.23 -2.22
C ARG A 116 0.25 -18.68 -0.93
N GLN A 117 1.56 -18.91 -0.96
CA GLN A 117 2.32 -19.24 0.25
C GLN A 117 2.23 -18.14 1.31
N LEU A 118 2.34 -16.86 0.93
CA LEU A 118 2.21 -15.74 1.87
C LEU A 118 0.80 -15.64 2.47
N ILE A 119 -0.23 -15.92 1.67
CA ILE A 119 -1.63 -15.97 2.12
C ILE A 119 -1.82 -17.13 3.12
N ASP A 120 -1.43 -18.34 2.74
CA ASP A 120 -1.64 -19.56 3.54
C ASP A 120 -0.88 -19.50 4.88
N THR A 121 0.29 -18.85 4.88
CA THR A 121 1.10 -18.64 6.10
C THR A 121 0.76 -17.36 6.86
N LYS A 122 -0.26 -16.60 6.42
CA LYS A 122 -0.72 -15.34 7.04
C LYS A 122 0.39 -14.29 7.23
N GLN A 123 1.36 -14.26 6.31
CA GLN A 123 2.47 -13.31 6.34
C GLN A 123 2.09 -11.93 5.81
N ILE A 124 0.95 -11.80 5.12
CA ILE A 124 0.43 -10.56 4.55
C ILE A 124 -0.98 -10.27 5.05
N SER A 125 -1.36 -9.00 5.06
CA SER A 125 -2.70 -8.52 5.42
C SER A 125 -3.57 -8.26 4.19
N GLY A 126 -2.96 -8.02 3.02
CA GLY A 126 -3.68 -7.83 1.77
C GLY A 126 -2.77 -7.82 0.54
N TYR A 127 -3.38 -7.82 -0.63
CA TYR A 127 -2.69 -7.84 -1.92
C TYR A 127 -3.57 -7.27 -3.04
N THR A 128 -2.95 -6.82 -4.14
CA THR A 128 -3.65 -6.42 -5.38
C THR A 128 -3.92 -7.60 -6.30
N GLU A 129 -4.76 -7.40 -7.31
CA GLU A 129 -4.74 -8.27 -8.51
C GLU A 129 -3.39 -8.22 -9.25
N ASN A 130 -3.24 -9.03 -10.30
CA ASN A 130 -2.03 -9.05 -11.12
C ASN A 130 -1.79 -7.70 -11.82
N ILE A 131 -0.73 -7.00 -11.46
CA ILE A 131 -0.29 -5.73 -12.07
C ILE A 131 0.00 -5.92 -13.57
N ASN A 132 0.58 -7.07 -13.93
CA ASN A 132 0.86 -7.44 -15.31
C ASN A 132 -0.38 -7.99 -16.06
N ARG A 133 -1.61 -7.79 -15.57
CA ARG A 133 -2.84 -8.36 -16.19
C ARG A 133 -3.06 -7.99 -17.66
N ILE A 134 -2.48 -6.89 -18.13
CA ILE A 134 -2.56 -6.46 -19.53
C ILE A 134 -1.34 -6.88 -20.38
N ARG A 135 -0.34 -7.55 -19.79
CA ARG A 135 0.88 -8.00 -20.48
C ARG A 135 0.84 -9.52 -20.65
N ALA A 136 0.72 -9.97 -21.90
CA ALA A 136 0.82 -11.39 -22.21
C ALA A 136 2.27 -11.88 -22.09
N GLY A 137 2.46 -13.12 -21.62
CA GLY A 137 3.78 -13.78 -21.57
C GLY A 137 4.75 -13.24 -20.51
N VAL A 138 4.27 -12.44 -19.54
CA VAL A 138 5.07 -11.92 -18.43
C VAL A 138 4.55 -12.50 -17.13
N ASP A 139 5.48 -12.84 -16.22
CA ASP A 139 5.13 -13.37 -14.90
C ASP A 139 4.12 -12.47 -14.18
N SER A 140 3.21 -13.10 -13.44
CA SER A 140 2.27 -12.37 -12.59
C SER A 140 3.04 -11.59 -11.52
N LEU A 141 2.63 -10.35 -11.27
CA LEU A 141 3.25 -9.48 -10.28
C LEU A 141 2.16 -8.89 -9.40
N PHE A 142 2.34 -8.97 -8.08
CA PHE A 142 1.35 -8.53 -7.10
C PHE A 142 2.00 -7.59 -6.11
N LEU A 143 1.33 -6.48 -5.79
CA LEU A 143 1.68 -5.67 -4.62
C LEU A 143 1.01 -6.33 -3.41
N VAL A 144 1.79 -6.62 -2.38
CA VAL A 144 1.33 -7.19 -1.11
C VAL A 144 1.69 -6.26 0.03
N TRP A 145 0.95 -6.32 1.13
CA TRP A 145 1.19 -5.45 2.27
C TRP A 145 0.90 -6.11 3.62
N ARG A 146 1.50 -5.54 4.67
CA ARG A 146 1.20 -5.84 6.07
C ARG A 146 0.60 -4.62 6.75
N SER A 147 -0.36 -4.86 7.63
CA SER A 147 -1.11 -3.83 8.32
C SER A 147 -1.14 -4.05 9.81
N ILE A 148 -1.24 -2.96 10.56
CA ILE A 148 -1.65 -2.97 11.96
C ILE A 148 -3.15 -2.73 12.05
N VAL A 149 -3.78 -3.20 13.12
CA VAL A 149 -5.18 -2.87 13.46
C VAL A 149 -5.17 -1.63 14.35
N CYS A 150 -5.89 -0.60 13.95
CA CYS A 150 -6.16 0.58 14.75
C CYS A 150 -7.39 0.29 15.61
N VAL A 151 -7.18 0.18 16.92
CA VAL A 151 -8.28 0.18 17.88
C VAL A 151 -8.73 1.63 18.00
N GLU A 152 -9.97 1.93 17.62
CA GLU A 152 -10.59 3.20 18.01
C GLU A 152 -10.58 3.24 19.53
N LEU A 153 -9.94 4.24 20.13
CA LEU A 153 -10.18 4.57 21.52
C LEU A 153 -11.65 4.98 21.58
N GLU A 154 -12.53 4.09 22.04
CA GLU A 154 -13.88 4.47 22.42
C GLU A 154 -13.74 5.67 23.35
N THR A 155 -14.28 6.82 22.94
CA THR A 155 -14.39 7.97 23.83
C THR A 155 -15.06 7.47 25.10
N PRO A 156 -14.42 7.57 26.28
CA PRO A 156 -15.07 7.18 27.51
C PRO A 156 -16.39 7.96 27.61
N PRO A 157 -17.48 7.34 28.09
CA PRO A 157 -18.74 8.03 28.25
C PRO A 157 -18.48 9.32 29.04
N LEU A 158 -18.99 10.44 28.53
CA LEU A 158 -19.03 11.70 29.27
C LEU A 158 -19.69 11.40 30.61
N TYR A 159 -18.89 11.38 31.67
CA TYR A 159 -19.37 11.27 33.02
C TYR A 159 -20.14 12.56 33.31
N THR A 160 -21.44 12.58 33.02
CA THR A 160 -22.33 13.59 33.56
C THR A 160 -22.44 13.28 35.05
N GLY A 161 -21.58 13.92 35.84
CA GLY A 161 -21.69 13.88 37.29
C GLY A 161 -23.11 14.30 37.66
N GLY A 162 -23.93 13.33 38.06
CA GLY A 162 -25.11 13.60 38.85
C GLY A 162 -24.59 14.03 40.20
N GLU A 163 -24.70 15.32 40.50
CA GLU A 163 -24.69 15.79 41.87
C GLU A 163 -25.88 15.13 42.57
N ASP A 164 -25.59 14.06 43.32
CA ASP A 164 -26.42 13.63 44.44
C ASP A 164 -26.35 14.76 45.48
N ASP A 165 -27.26 15.72 45.37
CA ASP A 165 -27.59 16.59 46.49
C ASP A 165 -28.42 15.78 47.49
N VAL A 166 -27.68 15.27 48.47
CA VAL A 166 -28.19 14.83 49.76
C VAL A 166 -28.55 16.09 50.56
N GLU A 167 -29.85 16.35 50.71
CA GLU A 167 -30.48 16.77 51.98
C GLU A 167 -32.01 16.61 51.94
#